data_AF-A0A8T3PNF4-F1
#
_entry.id   AF-A0A8T3PNF4-F1
#
_cell.length_a   1.000
_cell.length_b   1.000
_cell.length_c   1.000
_cell.angle_alpha   90.00
_cell.angle_beta   90.00
_cell.angle_gamma   90.00
#
_symmetry.space_group_name_H-M   'P 1'
#
loop_
_entity.id
_entity.type
_entity.pdbx_description
1 polymer ?
#
loop_
_entity_poly.entity_id
_entity_poly.type
_entity_poly.pdbx_seq_one_letter_code
_entity_poly.pdbx_strand_id
1 'polypeptide(L)' 'MTHDGDYWVVIPVYDEAPTIREVALRALRALPRVIVVDDGSCDGTAEALTGLPV' A
#
# COMPACT_ATOMS: atom_id res chain seq x y z
N MET A 1 17.89 -17.74 8.97
CA MET A 1 18.28 -16.44 8.40
C MET A 1 16.97 -15.73 8.12
N THR A 2 16.61 -14.70 8.88
CA THR A 2 15.39 -13.93 8.60
C THR A 2 15.75 -12.89 7.54
N HIS A 3 15.07 -12.96 6.40
CA HIS A 3 15.25 -12.06 5.25
C HIS A 3 14.53 -10.72 5.46
N ASP A 4 14.56 -10.20 6.68
CA ASP A 4 13.86 -8.97 7.04
C ASP A 4 14.49 -7.79 6.27
N GLY A 5 13.77 -7.32 5.25
CA GLY A 5 14.22 -6.22 4.37
C GLY A 5 14.74 -6.64 3.00
N ASP A 6 14.72 -7.92 2.63
CA ASP A 6 15.09 -8.35 1.28
C ASP A 6 13.92 -8.23 0.28
N TYR A 7 12.69 -8.12 0.81
CA TYR A 7 11.46 -8.11 0.02
C TYR A 7 10.71 -6.79 0.16
N TRP A 8 10.09 -6.38 -0.95
CA TRP A 8 9.21 -5.23 -1.07
C TRP A 8 7.88 -5.69 -1.66
N VAL A 9 6.77 -5.10 -1.20
CA VAL A 9 5.46 -5.24 -1.84
C VAL A 9 5.20 -3.98 -2.66
N VAL A 10 4.82 -4.14 -3.92
CA VAL A 10 4.36 -3.04 -4.78
C VAL A 10 2.87 -3.26 -5.06
N ILE A 11 2.06 -2.24 -4.82
CA ILE A 11 0.60 -2.28 -4.98
C ILE A 11 0.21 -1.19 -5.98
N PRO A 12 -0.05 -1.51 -7.25
CA PRO A 12 -0.62 -0.55 -8.19
C PRO A 12 -2.10 -0.33 -7.85
N VAL A 13 -2.56 0.92 -7.93
CA VAL A 13 -3.95 1.29 -7.65
C VAL A 13 -4.49 2.29 -8.67
N TYR A 14 -5.77 2.17 -8.98
CA TYR A 14 -6.53 3.11 -9.79
C TYR A 14 -8.00 3.06 -9.34
N ASP A 15 -8.48 4.14 -8.73
CA ASP A 15 -9.84 4.27 -8.20
C ASP A 15 -10.26 3.16 -7.20
N GLU A 16 -9.45 2.97 -6.16
CA GLU A 16 -9.58 1.93 -5.13
C GLU A 16 -9.77 2.51 -3.71
N ALA A 17 -10.31 3.73 -3.58
CA ALA A 17 -10.53 4.37 -2.28
C ALA A 17 -11.24 3.48 -1.23
N PRO A 18 -12.24 2.63 -1.59
CA PRO A 18 -12.92 1.78 -0.61
C PRO A 18 -12.05 0.64 -0.05
N THR A 19 -11.00 0.22 -0.76
CA THR A 19 -10.29 -1.04 -0.47
C THR A 19 -8.83 -0.81 -0.06
N ILE A 20 -8.18 0.22 -0.62
CA ILE A 20 -6.72 0.34 -0.59
C ILE A 20 -6.14 0.40 0.83
N ARG A 21 -6.83 1.08 1.76
CA ARG A 21 -6.35 1.18 3.14
C ARG A 21 -6.21 -0.19 3.81
N GLU A 22 -7.19 -1.08 3.60
CA GLU A 22 -7.15 -2.42 4.18
C GLU A 22 -6.06 -3.27 3.53
N VAL A 23 -5.90 -3.17 2.21
CA VAL A 23 -4.88 -3.89 1.45
C VAL A 23 -3.47 -3.47 1.91
N ALA A 24 -3.20 -2.17 2.02
CA ALA A 24 -1.93 -1.63 2.52
C ALA A 24 -1.63 -2.09 3.96
N LEU A 25 -2.62 -2.04 4.87
CA LEU A 25 -2.47 -2.53 6.24
C LEU A 25 -2.18 -4.03 6.31
N ARG A 26 -2.79 -4.84 5.44
CA ARG A 26 -2.51 -6.29 5.36
C ARG A 26 -1.10 -6.56 4.84
N ALA A 27 -0.65 -5.81 3.83
CA ALA A 27 0.71 -5.90 3.31
C ALA A 27 1.76 -5.51 4.37
N LEU A 28 1.53 -4.42 5.11
CA LEU A 28 2.42 -3.95 6.19
C LEU A 28 2.53 -4.95 7.36
N ARG A 29 1.51 -5.80 7.58
CA ARG A 29 1.60 -6.90 8.56
C ARG A 29 2.46 -8.06 8.09
N ALA A 30 2.62 -8.24 6.78
CA ALA A 30 3.41 -9.31 6.20
C ALA A 30 4.87 -8.89 5.96
N LEU A 31 5.09 -7.66 5.49
CA LEU A 31 6.41 -7.11 5.17
C LEU A 31 6.52 -5.64 5.60
N PRO A 32 7.68 -5.21 6.12
CA PRO A 32 7.88 -3.84 6.59
C PRO A 32 7.98 -2.80 5.46
N ARG A 33 8.12 -3.24 4.20
CA ARG A 33 8.35 -2.38 3.04
C ARG A 33 7.24 -2.55 2.02
N VAL A 34 6.37 -1.55 1.94
CA VAL A 34 5.25 -1.49 1.00
C VAL A 34 5.36 -0.18 0.23
N ILE A 35 5.18 -0.25 -1.08
CA ILE A 35 5.08 0.89 -1.98
C ILE A 35 3.71 0.83 -2.62
N VAL A 36 2.93 1.91 -2.53
CA VAL A 36 1.71 2.07 -3.31
C VAL A 36 1.99 3.00 -4.49
N VAL A 37 1.60 2.57 -5.69
CA VAL A 37 1.76 3.36 -6.91
C VAL A 37 0.37 3.73 -7.40
N ASP A 38 0.00 4.99 -7.22
CA ASP A 38 -1.25 5.54 -7.73
C ASP A 38 -1.12 5.89 -9.22
N ASP A 39 -1.92 5.25 -10.07
CA ASP A 39 -1.94 5.42 -11.52
C ASP A 39 -2.93 6.51 -11.98
N GLY A 40 -3.13 7.55 -11.17
CA GLY A 40 -3.94 8.71 -11.50
C GLY A 40 -5.39 8.62 -11.06
N SER A 41 -5.63 8.03 -9.88
CA SER A 41 -6.96 7.93 -9.27
C SER A 41 -7.60 9.30 -9.03
N CYS A 42 -8.93 9.36 -9.08
CA CYS A 42 -9.73 10.57 -8.89
C CYS A 42 -10.83 10.42 -7.82
N ASP A 43 -10.84 9.30 -7.10
CA ASP A 43 -11.92 8.87 -6.19
C ASP A 43 -11.59 9.04 -4.69
N GLY A 44 -10.40 9.53 -4.34
CA GLY A 44 -9.92 9.60 -2.96
C GLY A 44 -8.92 8.51 -2.56
N THR A 45 -8.41 7.73 -3.52
CA THR A 45 -7.45 6.63 -3.28
C THR A 45 -6.22 7.07 -2.50
N ALA A 46 -5.60 8.20 -2.86
CA ALA A 46 -4.43 8.72 -2.17
C ALA A 46 -4.77 9.15 -0.73
N GLU A 47 -5.90 9.82 -0.52
CA GLU A 47 -6.36 10.29 0.78
C GLU A 47 -6.63 9.13 1.74
N ALA A 48 -7.15 8.00 1.23
CA ALA A 48 -7.43 6.80 2.02
C ALA A 48 -6.16 6.19 2.68
N LEU A 49 -4.98 6.47 2.11
CA LEU A 49 -3.68 6.02 2.62
C LEU A 49 -3.06 6.95 3.67
N THR A 50 -3.67 8.11 3.95
CA THR A 50 -3.14 9.07 4.93
C THR A 50 -2.79 8.40 6.25
N GLY A 51 -1.56 8.65 6.71
CA GLY A 51 -1.02 8.14 7.97
C GLY A 51 -0.49 6.70 7.93
N LEU A 52 -0.50 6.04 6.78
CA LEU A 52 0.19 4.74 6.60
C LEU A 52 1.65 4.96 6.15
N PRO A 53 2.58 4.10 6.57
CA PRO A 53 3.98 4.13 6.12
C PRO A 53 4.13 3.37 4.78
N VAL A 54 3.51 3.89 3.72
CA VAL A 54 3.54 3.33 2.35
C VAL A 54 3.96 4.36 1.32
#